data_AF-A0A2H0ZIX2-F1
#
_entry.id   AF-A0A2H0ZIX2-F1
#
_cell.length_a   1.000
_cell.length_b   1.000
_cell.length_c   1.000
_cell.angle_alpha   90.00
_cell.angle_beta   90.00
_cell.angle_gamma   90.00
#
_symmetry.space_group_name_H-M   'P 1'
#
loop_
_entity.id
_entity.type
_entity.pdbx_description
1 polymer ?
#
loop_
_entity_poly.entity_id
_entity_poly.type
_entity_poly.pdbx_seq_one_letter_code
_entity_poly.pdbx_strand_id
1 'polypeptide(L)'
;MAATTPKPESIDTSASTASPTDQATQEATDGVANLTVTKKKQRKQQTEEEFQAQKAQFLESGPRINTLDWLYDQQILDNLDNSKKTDRVHMLHACEKAYYMRDYDKCLELIAQAEKLFGVAPSDNIEDIKNDFASAGRKTKKSSKVERHVVDLLHIKEACLKKRRSQ
;
A
#
# COMPACT_ATOMS: atom_id res chain seq x y z
N MET A 1 -42.14 39.34 0.49
CA MET A 1 -41.41 39.18 -0.79
C MET A 1 -41.14 37.69 -0.97
N ALA A 2 -41.91 37.02 -1.80
CA ALA A 2 -41.83 35.59 -2.02
C ALA A 2 -40.82 35.29 -3.13
N ALA A 3 -39.75 34.56 -2.80
CA ALA A 3 -38.74 34.12 -3.75
C ALA A 3 -39.16 32.74 -4.30
N THR A 4 -39.68 32.75 -5.53
CA THR A 4 -40.04 31.55 -6.30
C THR A 4 -38.76 30.85 -6.77
N THR A 5 -38.58 29.60 -6.36
CA THR A 5 -37.59 28.65 -6.83
C THR A 5 -37.81 28.28 -8.31
N PRO A 6 -36.76 28.20 -9.15
CA PRO A 6 -36.88 27.56 -10.46
C PRO A 6 -36.75 26.03 -10.34
N LYS A 7 -37.68 25.36 -11.04
CA LYS A 7 -37.91 23.93 -11.21
C LYS A 7 -36.81 23.29 -12.07
N PRO A 8 -36.30 22.08 -11.76
CA PRO A 8 -35.38 21.38 -12.65
C PRO A 8 -36.11 20.77 -13.85
N GLU A 9 -35.64 21.10 -15.05
CA GLU A 9 -36.04 20.49 -16.32
C GLU A 9 -35.68 19.01 -16.37
N SER A 10 -36.69 18.20 -16.69
CA SER A 10 -36.62 16.78 -16.98
C SER A 10 -36.06 16.57 -18.39
N ILE A 11 -34.88 15.96 -18.48
CA ILE A 11 -34.28 15.55 -19.75
C ILE A 11 -34.83 14.17 -20.08
N ASP A 12 -35.77 14.14 -21.02
CA ASP A 12 -36.29 12.92 -21.63
C ASP A 12 -35.24 12.42 -22.63
N THR A 13 -34.68 11.23 -22.41
CA THR A 13 -33.83 10.55 -23.41
C THR A 13 -34.40 9.17 -23.63
N SER A 14 -35.43 9.14 -24.46
CA SER A 14 -35.90 7.93 -25.13
C SER A 14 -35.10 7.76 -26.43
N ALA A 15 -34.14 6.82 -26.44
CA ALA A 15 -33.57 6.28 -27.67
C ALA A 15 -33.31 4.78 -27.49
N SER A 16 -34.31 4.01 -27.91
CA SER A 16 -34.25 2.57 -28.08
C SER A 16 -33.34 2.24 -29.27
N THR A 17 -32.25 1.52 -29.03
CA THR A 17 -31.47 0.86 -30.09
C THR A 17 -31.26 -0.59 -29.68
N ALA A 18 -32.16 -1.45 -30.13
CA ALA A 18 -32.02 -2.90 -30.03
C ALA A 18 -30.79 -3.35 -30.81
N SER A 19 -29.86 -4.04 -30.15
CA SER A 19 -28.73 -4.73 -30.77
C SER A 19 -28.85 -6.24 -30.48
N PRO A 20 -28.75 -7.12 -31.49
CA PRO A 20 -28.87 -8.56 -31.31
C PRO A 20 -27.51 -9.16 -30.95
N THR A 21 -27.28 -9.54 -29.69
CA THR A 21 -26.14 -10.38 -29.30
C THR A 21 -26.44 -11.16 -28.01
N ASP A 22 -27.46 -12.03 -28.05
CA ASP A 22 -27.92 -12.77 -26.86
C ASP A 22 -27.26 -14.15 -26.65
N GLN A 23 -26.47 -14.68 -27.60
CA GLN A 23 -25.92 -16.05 -27.44
C GLN A 23 -24.55 -16.10 -26.75
N ALA A 24 -23.64 -15.15 -27.04
CA ALA A 24 -22.31 -15.16 -26.42
C ALA A 24 -22.31 -14.73 -24.93
N THR A 25 -23.32 -13.97 -24.52
CA THR A 25 -23.44 -13.46 -23.15
C THR A 25 -23.97 -14.54 -22.19
N GLN A 26 -24.81 -15.46 -22.68
CA GLN A 26 -25.40 -16.53 -21.86
C GLN A 26 -24.36 -17.57 -21.43
N GLU A 27 -23.50 -18.02 -22.36
CA GLU A 27 -22.43 -18.99 -22.06
C GLU A 27 -21.38 -18.45 -21.08
N ALA A 28 -21.13 -17.13 -21.07
CA ALA A 28 -20.23 -16.50 -20.10
C ALA A 28 -20.82 -16.42 -18.68
N THR A 29 -22.14 -16.45 -18.54
CA THR A 29 -22.83 -16.33 -17.24
C THR A 29 -23.20 -17.65 -16.59
N ASP A 30 -23.23 -18.76 -17.34
CA ASP A 30 -23.53 -20.10 -16.82
C ASP A 30 -22.51 -20.59 -15.78
N GLY A 31 -21.24 -20.16 -15.92
CA GLY A 31 -20.21 -20.41 -14.90
C GLY A 31 -20.44 -19.67 -13.57
N VAL A 32 -21.30 -18.65 -13.55
CA VAL A 32 -21.63 -17.84 -12.37
C VAL A 32 -22.88 -18.37 -11.65
N ALA A 33 -23.79 -19.04 -12.36
CA ALA A 33 -25.05 -19.55 -11.81
C ALA A 33 -24.87 -20.60 -10.71
N ASN A 34 -23.79 -21.39 -10.76
CA ASN A 34 -23.47 -22.42 -9.76
C ASN A 34 -22.57 -21.94 -8.61
N LEU A 35 -22.18 -20.66 -8.57
CA LEU A 35 -21.44 -20.07 -7.45
C LEU A 35 -22.42 -19.76 -6.31
N THR A 36 -22.61 -20.72 -5.41
CA THR A 36 -23.27 -20.48 -4.13
C THR A 36 -22.45 -19.47 -3.31
N VAL A 37 -22.90 -18.23 -3.26
CA VAL A 37 -22.30 -17.15 -2.45
C VAL A 37 -22.56 -17.46 -0.97
N THR A 38 -21.74 -18.32 -0.38
CA THR A 38 -21.89 -18.80 1.02
C THR A 38 -21.59 -17.74 2.08
N LYS A 39 -21.24 -16.51 1.68
CA LYS A 39 -21.25 -15.28 2.49
C LYS A 39 -21.00 -14.11 1.53
N LYS A 40 -21.93 -13.15 1.42
CA LYS A 40 -21.63 -11.86 0.77
C LYS A 40 -20.45 -11.25 1.55
N LYS A 41 -19.28 -11.12 0.92
CA LYS A 41 -18.14 -10.40 1.48
C LYS A 41 -18.54 -8.92 1.64
N GLN A 42 -19.13 -8.57 2.78
CA GLN A 42 -19.44 -7.20 3.09
C GLN A 42 -18.14 -6.51 3.53
N ARG A 43 -17.77 -5.46 2.80
CA ARG A 43 -16.65 -4.61 3.20
C ARG A 43 -17.06 -3.86 4.46
N LYS A 44 -16.13 -3.71 5.41
CA LYS A 44 -16.35 -2.88 6.59
C LYS A 44 -16.64 -1.45 6.12
N GLN A 45 -17.76 -0.90 6.55
CA GLN A 45 -18.08 0.51 6.32
C GLN A 45 -17.17 1.36 7.21
N GLN A 46 -16.75 2.50 6.69
CA GLN A 46 -16.03 3.52 7.45
C GLN A 46 -17.00 4.20 8.41
N THR A 47 -16.58 4.49 9.64
CA THR A 47 -17.41 5.27 10.57
C THR A 47 -17.33 6.76 10.23
N GLU A 48 -18.33 7.54 10.64
CA GLU A 48 -18.34 8.99 10.43
C GLU A 48 -17.13 9.67 11.10
N GLU A 49 -16.74 9.20 12.28
CA GLU A 49 -15.55 9.69 13.01
C GLU A 49 -14.25 9.43 12.22
N GLU A 50 -14.09 8.24 11.64
CA GLU A 50 -12.94 7.91 10.79
C GLU A 50 -12.90 8.79 9.53
N PHE A 51 -14.06 9.10 8.96
CA PHE A 51 -14.16 9.99 7.79
C PHE A 51 -13.78 11.43 8.13
N GLN A 52 -14.30 11.96 9.24
CA GLN A 52 -13.98 13.33 9.68
C GLN A 52 -12.49 13.47 10.02
N ALA A 53 -11.89 12.47 10.66
CA ALA A 53 -10.45 12.44 10.94
C ALA A 53 -9.62 12.47 9.66
N GLN A 54 -9.97 11.68 8.64
CA GLN A 54 -9.28 11.69 7.35
C GLN A 54 -9.47 13.01 6.59
N LYS A 55 -10.66 13.60 6.65
CA LYS A 55 -10.93 14.91 6.06
C LYS A 55 -10.10 16.01 6.71
N ALA A 56 -9.98 16.00 8.03
CA ALA A 56 -9.13 16.94 8.77
C ALA A 56 -7.65 16.80 8.36
N GLN A 57 -7.14 15.56 8.32
CA GLN A 57 -5.77 15.28 7.86
C GLN A 57 -5.54 15.79 6.43
N PHE A 58 -6.50 15.58 5.52
CA PHE A 58 -6.38 16.06 4.14
C PHE A 58 -6.37 17.59 4.04
N LEU A 59 -7.18 18.29 4.84
CA LEU A 59 -7.19 19.75 4.85
C LEU A 59 -5.93 20.35 5.48
N GLU A 60 -5.32 19.65 6.44
CA GLU A 60 -4.10 20.07 7.11
C GLU A 60 -2.85 19.88 6.23
N SER A 61 -2.63 18.66 5.71
CA SER A 61 -1.41 18.35 4.95
C SER A 61 -1.55 18.57 3.44
N GLY A 62 -2.77 18.54 2.92
CA GLY A 62 -3.04 18.54 1.49
C GLY A 62 -2.56 17.27 0.77
N PRO A 63 -2.75 17.22 -0.56
CA PRO A 63 -2.18 16.17 -1.39
C PRO A 63 -0.66 16.30 -1.48
N ARG A 64 0.06 15.18 -1.36
CA ARG A 64 1.51 15.16 -1.55
C ARG A 64 1.86 15.26 -3.04
N ILE A 65 2.75 16.18 -3.38
CA ILE A 65 3.30 16.31 -4.73
C ILE A 65 4.51 15.38 -4.83
N ASN A 66 4.44 14.38 -5.72
CA ASN A 66 5.55 13.45 -5.95
C ASN A 66 6.54 14.05 -6.96
N THR A 67 7.63 14.59 -6.46
CA THR A 67 8.79 15.02 -7.26
C THR A 67 9.68 13.83 -7.63
N LEU A 68 10.73 14.02 -8.44
CA LEU A 68 11.65 12.92 -8.80
C LEU A 68 12.31 12.26 -7.57
N ASP A 69 12.68 13.06 -6.58
CA ASP A 69 13.43 12.63 -5.40
C ASP A 69 12.62 12.66 -4.11
N TRP A 70 11.29 12.68 -4.21
CA TRP A 70 10.37 12.68 -3.08
C TRP A 70 10.57 11.51 -2.09
N LEU A 71 11.11 10.38 -2.57
CA LEU A 71 11.47 9.20 -1.76
C LEU A 71 12.73 9.40 -0.92
N TYR A 72 13.55 10.40 -1.24
CA TYR A 72 14.81 10.71 -0.56
C TYR A 72 14.74 12.03 0.21
N ASP A 73 13.54 12.58 0.37
CA ASP A 73 13.34 13.81 1.12
C ASP A 73 13.63 13.56 2.61
N GLN A 74 14.73 14.15 3.10
CA GLN A 74 15.19 13.94 4.47
C GLN A 74 14.19 14.44 5.51
N GLN A 75 13.44 15.51 5.22
CA GLN A 75 12.38 15.98 6.12
C GLN A 75 11.31 14.90 6.33
N ILE A 76 11.11 14.04 5.33
CA ILE A 76 10.11 12.99 5.39
C ILE A 76 10.71 11.75 6.05
N LEU A 77 11.92 11.35 5.65
CA LEU A 77 12.62 10.19 6.21
C LEU A 77 12.83 10.32 7.73
N ASP A 78 13.19 11.51 8.21
CA ASP A 78 13.42 11.78 9.63
C ASP A 78 12.14 11.71 10.48
N ASN A 79 10.97 11.91 9.87
CA ASN A 79 9.67 11.97 10.54
C ASN A 79 8.80 10.73 10.31
N LEU A 80 9.36 9.65 9.75
CA LEU A 80 8.61 8.41 9.52
C LEU A 80 8.23 7.74 10.84
N ASP A 81 6.98 7.29 10.93
CA ASP A 81 6.47 6.57 12.09
C ASP A 81 6.31 5.07 11.79
N ASN A 82 7.01 4.23 12.57
CA ASN A 82 6.92 2.77 12.44
C ASN A 82 5.52 2.22 12.71
N SER A 83 4.63 2.96 13.38
CA SER A 83 3.23 2.54 13.57
C SER A 83 2.43 2.58 12.25
N LYS A 84 2.79 3.49 11.34
CA LYS A 84 2.07 3.74 10.09
C LYS A 84 2.59 2.84 8.97
N LYS A 85 1.67 2.11 8.31
CA LYS A 85 2.04 1.23 7.19
C LYS A 85 2.64 2.01 6.03
N THR A 86 2.07 3.17 5.70
CA THR A 86 2.53 4.04 4.62
C THR A 86 4.00 4.40 4.78
N ASP A 87 4.41 4.67 6.01
CA ASP A 87 5.75 5.15 6.36
C ASP A 87 6.77 4.01 6.27
N ARG A 88 6.41 2.83 6.81
CA ARG A 88 7.23 1.62 6.62
C ARG A 88 7.45 1.28 5.15
N VAL A 89 6.40 1.38 4.34
CA VAL A 89 6.48 1.13 2.89
C VAL A 89 7.29 2.22 2.19
N HIS A 90 7.18 3.49 2.62
CA HIS A 90 7.97 4.59 2.06
C HIS A 90 9.47 4.34 2.23
N MET A 91 9.89 3.94 3.43
CA MET A 91 11.29 3.60 3.71
C MET A 91 11.78 2.43 2.86
N LEU A 92 10.98 1.36 2.72
CA LEU A 92 11.34 0.23 1.84
C LEU A 92 11.52 0.67 0.39
N HIS A 93 10.56 1.42 -0.15
CA HIS A 93 10.65 1.91 -1.53
C HIS A 93 11.85 2.84 -1.74
N ALA A 94 12.25 3.61 -0.72
CA ALA A 94 13.46 4.44 -0.79
C ALA A 94 14.71 3.55 -0.93
N CYS A 95 14.82 2.48 -0.14
CA CYS A 95 15.89 1.50 -0.25
C CYS A 95 15.91 0.82 -1.63
N GLU A 96 14.74 0.37 -2.11
CA GLU A 96 14.60 -0.27 -3.43
C GLU A 96 15.00 0.68 -4.57
N LYS A 97 14.55 1.94 -4.53
CA LYS A 97 14.93 2.95 -5.53
C LYS A 97 16.45 3.11 -5.57
N ALA A 98 17.12 3.19 -4.42
CA ALA A 98 18.57 3.35 -4.37
C ALA A 98 19.29 2.12 -4.96
N TYR A 99 18.82 0.92 -4.62
CA TYR A 99 19.33 -0.32 -5.20
C TYR A 99 19.19 -0.37 -6.73
N TYR A 100 18.01 -0.05 -7.27
CA TYR A 100 17.76 -0.07 -8.72
C TYR A 100 18.53 1.03 -9.47
N MET A 101 18.75 2.18 -8.83
CA MET A 101 19.62 3.24 -9.36
C MET A 101 21.12 2.90 -9.25
N ARG A 102 21.46 1.73 -8.69
CA ARG A 102 22.83 1.22 -8.48
C ARG A 102 23.67 2.09 -7.53
N ASP A 103 23.00 2.95 -6.77
CA ASP A 103 23.61 3.74 -5.70
C ASP A 103 23.61 2.89 -4.41
N TYR A 104 24.57 1.97 -4.35
CA TYR A 104 24.63 0.97 -3.29
C TYR A 104 25.05 1.56 -1.94
N ASP A 105 25.79 2.67 -1.94
CA ASP A 105 26.18 3.34 -0.71
C ASP A 105 24.97 4.05 -0.07
N LYS A 106 24.18 4.77 -0.87
CA LYS A 106 22.91 5.34 -0.41
C LYS A 106 21.91 4.27 0.02
N CYS A 107 21.84 3.15 -0.71
CA CYS A 107 20.98 2.04 -0.32
C CYS A 107 21.33 1.54 1.09
N LEU A 108 22.61 1.37 1.39
CA LEU A 108 23.05 0.92 2.72
C LEU A 108 22.84 1.96 3.82
N GLU A 109 22.97 3.24 3.50
CA GLU A 109 22.61 4.34 4.41
C GLU A 109 21.11 4.28 4.78
N LEU A 110 20.25 4.17 3.76
CA LEU A 110 18.79 4.07 3.96
C LEU A 110 18.42 2.79 4.70
N ILE A 111 19.09 1.66 4.45
CA ILE A 111 18.89 0.43 5.20
C ILE A 111 19.23 0.63 6.68
N ALA A 112 20.33 1.31 7.01
CA ALA A 112 20.68 1.59 8.40
C ALA A 112 19.65 2.49 9.09
N GLN A 113 19.03 3.42 8.37
CA GLN A 113 17.90 4.20 8.90
C GLN A 113 16.65 3.32 9.08
N ALA A 114 16.35 2.45 8.13
CA ALA A 114 15.21 1.54 8.18
C ALA A 114 15.32 0.52 9.34
N GLU A 115 16.52 0.02 9.63
CA GLU A 115 16.78 -0.86 10.78
C GLU A 115 16.43 -0.17 12.10
N LYS A 116 16.82 1.11 12.26
CA LYS A 116 16.45 1.92 13.42
C LYS A 116 14.94 2.14 13.50
N LEU A 117 14.30 2.45 12.37
CA LEU A 117 12.85 2.67 12.29
C LEU A 117 12.07 1.40 12.67
N PHE A 118 12.50 0.24 12.18
CA PHE A 118 11.84 -1.04 12.44
C PHE A 118 12.23 -1.66 13.79
N GLY A 119 13.27 -1.15 14.45
CA GLY A 119 13.76 -1.66 15.73
C GLY A 119 14.52 -2.99 15.59
N VAL A 120 15.19 -3.20 14.45
CA VAL A 120 16.00 -4.40 14.17
C VAL A 120 17.43 -4.14 14.63
N ALA A 121 18.04 -5.05 15.38
CA ALA A 121 19.43 -4.86 15.81
C ALA A 121 20.40 -5.15 14.65
N PRO A 122 21.53 -4.42 14.55
CA PRO A 122 22.51 -4.63 13.46
C PRO A 122 23.16 -6.02 13.43
N SER A 123 23.05 -6.79 14.53
CA SER A 123 23.74 -8.06 14.77
C SER A 123 22.81 -9.28 14.78
N ASP A 124 21.51 -9.11 14.56
CA ASP A 124 20.62 -10.26 14.52
C ASP A 124 20.97 -11.13 13.31
N ASN A 125 21.20 -12.42 13.55
CA ASN A 125 21.45 -13.38 12.48
C ASN A 125 20.26 -13.36 11.52
N ILE A 126 20.50 -12.89 10.30
CA ILE A 126 19.49 -12.71 9.26
C ILE A 126 18.74 -14.03 8.99
N GLU A 127 19.45 -15.15 9.07
CA GLU A 127 18.90 -16.49 8.93
C GLU A 127 17.98 -16.88 10.09
N ASP A 128 18.28 -16.46 11.33
CA ASP A 128 17.45 -16.75 12.50
C ASP A 128 16.12 -15.99 12.41
N ILE A 129 16.13 -14.71 11.99
CA ILE A 129 14.91 -13.93 11.77
C ILE A 129 14.05 -14.52 10.64
N LYS A 130 14.67 -14.94 9.53
CA LYS A 130 13.98 -15.57 8.41
C LYS A 130 13.36 -16.92 8.82
N ASN A 131 14.08 -17.71 9.60
CA ASN A 131 13.63 -19.01 10.11
C ASN A 131 12.52 -18.87 11.15
N ASP A 132 12.60 -17.87 12.03
CA ASP A 132 11.55 -17.53 12.99
C ASP A 132 10.26 -17.12 12.25
N PHE A 133 10.36 -16.29 11.21
CA PHE A 133 9.20 -15.94 10.38
C PHE A 133 8.61 -17.14 9.64
N ALA A 134 9.46 -18.00 9.08
CA ALA A 134 9.03 -19.22 8.39
C ALA A 134 8.37 -20.25 9.34
N SER A 135 8.86 -20.34 10.57
CA SER A 135 8.38 -21.28 11.59
C SER A 135 7.18 -20.75 12.40
N ALA A 136 6.97 -19.43 12.47
CA ALA A 136 5.93 -18.81 13.30
C ALA A 136 4.48 -19.23 12.95
N GLY A 137 4.21 -19.77 11.75
CA GLY A 137 2.88 -20.22 11.37
C GLY A 137 1.81 -19.10 11.37
N ARG A 138 0.67 -19.33 10.73
CA ARG A 138 -0.35 -18.28 10.45
C ARG A 138 -1.04 -17.63 11.67
N LYS A 139 -0.59 -17.82 12.92
CA LYS A 139 -1.41 -17.54 14.13
C LYS A 139 -0.79 -16.69 15.24
N THR A 140 0.22 -15.85 14.98
CA THR A 140 0.70 -14.87 15.96
C THR A 140 0.27 -13.43 15.61
N LYS A 141 -0.30 -12.77 16.62
CA LYS A 141 -1.09 -11.52 16.58
C LYS A 141 -0.23 -10.31 16.21
N LYS A 142 -0.78 -9.40 15.38
CA LYS A 142 -0.32 -8.03 15.05
C LYS A 142 1.12 -7.82 14.51
N SER A 143 2.04 -8.76 14.69
CA SER A 143 3.47 -8.67 14.35
C SER A 143 3.84 -9.07 12.92
N SER A 144 3.07 -9.97 12.28
CA SER A 144 3.44 -10.58 10.98
C SER A 144 3.66 -9.61 9.82
N LYS A 145 3.06 -8.41 9.85
CA LYS A 145 3.25 -7.41 8.80
C LYS A 145 4.55 -6.65 8.97
N VAL A 146 4.92 -6.29 10.20
CA VAL A 146 6.20 -5.61 10.47
C VAL A 146 7.32 -6.60 10.18
N GLU A 147 7.19 -7.85 10.63
CA GLU A 147 8.12 -8.94 10.30
C GLU A 147 8.31 -9.10 8.79
N ARG A 148 7.24 -9.04 7.99
CA ARG A 148 7.39 -9.07 6.52
C ARG A 148 8.24 -7.91 5.99
N HIS A 149 8.04 -6.69 6.48
CA HIS A 149 8.83 -5.52 6.01
C HIS A 149 10.29 -5.64 6.45
N VAL A 150 10.54 -6.21 7.63
CA VAL A 150 11.90 -6.55 8.08
C VAL A 150 12.54 -7.58 7.15
N VAL A 151 11.82 -8.66 6.82
CA VAL A 151 12.31 -9.68 5.87
C VAL A 151 12.61 -9.07 4.51
N ASP A 152 11.72 -8.23 3.97
CA ASP A 152 11.93 -7.54 2.69
C ASP A 152 13.17 -6.62 2.76
N LEU A 153 13.35 -5.87 3.85
CA LEU A 153 14.53 -5.03 4.09
C LEU A 153 15.83 -5.86 4.08
N LEU A 154 15.83 -7.02 4.75
CA LEU A 154 16.98 -7.91 4.81
C LEU A 154 17.35 -8.46 3.44
N HIS A 155 16.36 -8.82 2.61
CA HIS A 155 16.62 -9.23 1.22
C HIS A 155 17.27 -8.10 0.40
N ILE A 156 16.80 -6.86 0.55
CA ILE A 156 17.40 -5.70 -0.13
C ILE A 156 18.84 -5.50 0.35
N LYS A 157 19.11 -5.62 1.66
CA LYS A 157 20.44 -5.52 2.26
C LYS A 157 21.41 -6.56 1.70
N GLU A 158 21.01 -7.83 1.67
CA GLU A 158 21.81 -8.92 1.10
C GLU A 158 22.13 -8.68 -0.38
N ALA A 159 21.12 -8.31 -1.17
CA ALA A 159 21.29 -8.03 -2.59
C ALA A 159 22.25 -6.84 -2.81
N CYS A 160 22.10 -5.78 -2.03
CA CYS A 160 22.94 -4.59 -2.11
C CYS A 160 24.40 -4.90 -1.74
N LEU A 161 24.63 -5.61 -0.64
CA LEU A 161 25.97 -6.03 -0.23
C LEU A 161 26.64 -6.93 -1.27
N LYS A 162 25.89 -7.88 -1.85
CA LYS A 162 26.39 -8.76 -2.91
C LYS A 162 26.80 -7.97 -4.15
N LYS A 163 25.99 -7.00 -4.57
CA LYS A 163 26.28 -6.18 -5.75
C LYS A 163 27.41 -5.19 -5.53
N ARG A 164 27.52 -4.59 -4.33
CA ARG A 164 28.62 -3.68 -3.98
C ARG A 164 29.98 -4.39 -3.99
N ARG A 165 30.05 -5.65 -3.54
CA ARG A 165 31.27 -6.47 -3.61
C ARG A 165 31.66 -6.92 -5.02
N SER A 166 30.73 -6.80 -5.98
CA SER A 166 30.90 -7.22 -7.37
C SER A 166 31.15 -6.05 -8.32
N GLN A 167 31.14 -4.81 -7.83
CA GLN A 167 31.67 -3.64 -8.54
C GLN A 167 33.18 -3.54 -8.28
#